data_AF-A0A349D5Q0-F1
#
_entry.id   AF-A0A349D5Q0-F1
#
_cell.length_a   1.000
_cell.length_b   1.000
_cell.length_c   1.000
_cell.angle_alpha   90.00
_cell.angle_beta   90.00
_cell.angle_gamma   90.00
#
_symmetry.space_group_name_H-M   'P 1'
#
loop_
_entity.id
_entity.type
_entity.pdbx_description
1 polymer ?
#
loop_
_entity_poly.entity_id
_entity_poly.type
_entity_poly.pdbx_seq_one_letter_code
_entity_poly.pdbx_strand_id
1 'polypeptide(L)'
;MRAQLLLLFIGISLSSFAQKPVVIDGFVREDGGGDLEYARVLVEENGIRVVTAETNQKGKFKFDLSYEHLYTIRFEKKGYVAKIIEIDTREVPEDHKRWGHEFGGWEVSLFRDIEQIDLSALDKPVARMFYEEDEGNFGWDYAYIRSVKPAVDALEKEVKKLRKDQEKFLAEQIKNFELILKDAQNLQKAGEFEQSLKKYEEAYAVKGEDGVRMSIEEVKDIIATNEAYRQLLGEAKDAEGSDDLETALSKMQGALALKPSESYPSIEVDRLLKEINRRRDEVRLQAAADIADMRAEEDSIRQEKEKTAREEAAKLKSELELAERQAREANEQALQAERDSMKAFEMAGIASGKEKLDLMDKKSEEFINELAKVYPEGVTEEIIQMNNRVITKRIVVSEGKGYLYEFVKYNWGGEFFFKNGESASKFVWDKETVIKLSDK
;
A
#
# COMPACT_ATOMS: atom_id res chain seq x y z
N MET A 1 119.59 31.63 -40.97
CA MET A 1 118.89 32.70 -41.72
C MET A 1 117.58 32.12 -42.23
N ARG A 2 116.45 32.49 -41.61
CA ARG A 2 115.10 32.07 -42.03
C ARG A 2 114.47 33.23 -42.80
N ALA A 3 114.16 33.01 -44.08
CA ALA A 3 113.47 33.98 -44.92
C ALA A 3 111.95 33.88 -44.65
N GLN A 4 111.34 35.01 -44.26
CA GLN A 4 109.89 35.18 -44.20
C GLN A 4 109.39 35.51 -45.60
N LEU A 5 108.46 34.72 -46.13
CA LEU A 5 107.67 35.05 -47.33
C LEU A 5 106.28 35.44 -46.85
N LEU A 6 105.94 36.72 -47.03
CA LEU A 6 104.68 37.35 -46.69
C LEU A 6 103.72 37.15 -47.88
N LEU A 7 102.62 36.42 -47.68
CA LEU A 7 101.59 36.20 -48.70
C LEU A 7 100.34 37.02 -48.33
N LEU A 8 100.05 38.01 -49.17
CA LEU A 8 99.00 39.01 -49.01
C LEU A 8 97.63 38.39 -49.39
N PHE A 9 96.72 38.27 -48.44
CA PHE A 9 95.31 37.89 -48.68
C PHE A 9 94.52 39.16 -49.05
N ILE A 10 94.05 39.26 -50.29
CA ILE A 10 93.09 40.29 -50.72
C ILE A 10 91.70 39.76 -50.38
N GLY A 11 91.07 40.31 -49.35
CA GLY A 11 89.66 40.08 -49.04
C GLY A 11 88.78 40.98 -49.90
N ILE A 12 88.01 40.39 -50.82
CA ILE A 12 86.89 41.07 -51.49
C ILE A 12 85.67 40.89 -50.60
N SER A 13 85.26 41.95 -49.91
CA SER A 13 83.99 42.03 -49.20
C SER A 13 82.86 42.23 -50.21
N LEU A 14 82.17 41.16 -50.58
CA LEU A 14 80.88 41.23 -51.27
C LEU A 14 79.81 41.64 -50.24
N SER A 15 79.51 42.94 -50.18
CA SER A 15 78.30 43.43 -49.53
C SER A 15 77.09 43.05 -50.39
N SER A 16 76.37 42.01 -49.98
CA SER A 16 75.05 41.70 -50.55
C SER A 16 74.06 42.76 -50.06
N PHE A 17 73.75 43.74 -50.89
CA PHE A 17 72.62 44.65 -50.65
C PHE A 17 71.32 43.85 -50.87
N ALA A 18 70.64 43.49 -49.78
CA ALA A 18 69.29 42.92 -49.88
C ALA A 18 68.34 43.98 -50.45
N GLN A 19 67.59 43.64 -51.51
CA GLN A 19 66.57 44.51 -52.08
C GLN A 19 65.47 44.78 -51.05
N LYS A 20 64.99 46.03 -50.95
CA LYS A 20 63.87 46.38 -50.08
C LYS A 20 62.55 45.89 -50.69
N PRO A 21 61.61 45.34 -49.91
CA PRO A 21 60.41 44.70 -50.45
C PRO A 21 59.38 45.70 -50.98
N VAL A 22 58.33 45.14 -51.61
CA VAL A 22 57.04 45.81 -51.77
C VAL A 22 56.18 45.48 -50.55
N VAL A 23 55.87 46.49 -49.75
CA VAL A 23 55.12 46.36 -48.50
C VAL A 23 53.63 46.57 -48.78
N ILE A 24 52.81 45.60 -48.40
CA ILE A 24 51.35 45.68 -48.48
C ILE A 24 50.77 45.56 -47.07
N ASP A 25 49.90 46.49 -46.69
CA ASP A 25 49.13 46.43 -45.45
C ASP A 25 47.70 46.94 -45.62
N GLY A 26 46.83 46.51 -44.71
CA GLY A 26 45.44 46.90 -44.75
C GLY A 26 44.59 46.17 -43.73
N PHE A 27 43.28 46.19 -43.96
CA PHE A 27 42.26 45.59 -43.11
C PHE A 27 41.34 44.69 -43.92
N VAL A 28 40.98 43.55 -43.33
CA VAL A 28 39.87 42.71 -43.80
C VAL A 28 38.66 43.00 -42.92
N ARG A 29 37.52 43.31 -43.54
CA ARG A 29 36.27 43.67 -42.86
C ARG A 29 35.08 42.88 -43.38
N GLU A 30 34.01 42.83 -42.59
CA GLU A 30 32.71 42.32 -43.05
C GLU A 30 31.99 43.41 -43.86
N ASP A 31 31.35 43.01 -44.97
CA ASP A 31 30.47 43.92 -45.72
C ASP A 31 29.33 44.44 -44.82
N GLY A 32 29.24 45.76 -44.67
CA GLY A 32 28.34 46.43 -43.73
C GLY A 32 28.99 46.87 -42.42
N GLY A 33 30.27 46.58 -42.22
CA GLY A 33 31.07 47.05 -41.08
C GLY A 33 31.45 45.94 -40.10
N GLY A 34 32.58 46.12 -39.41
CA GLY A 34 33.14 45.15 -38.46
C GLY A 34 34.47 44.57 -38.95
N ASP A 35 35.43 44.48 -38.04
CA ASP A 35 36.75 43.92 -38.34
C ASP A 35 36.67 42.38 -38.39
N LEU A 36 37.26 41.76 -39.42
CA LEU A 36 37.33 40.30 -39.51
C LEU A 36 38.65 39.79 -38.94
N GLU A 37 38.62 39.39 -37.67
CA GLU A 37 39.74 38.72 -37.02
C GLU A 37 40.02 37.32 -37.60
N TYR A 38 41.28 36.90 -37.62
CA TYR A 38 41.71 35.58 -38.10
C TYR A 38 41.25 35.23 -39.53
N ALA A 39 41.07 36.24 -40.38
CA ALA A 39 40.91 36.02 -41.82
C ALA A 39 42.28 35.63 -42.39
N ARG A 40 42.32 34.57 -43.22
CA ARG A 40 43.56 34.10 -43.84
C ARG A 40 43.89 34.97 -45.03
N VAL A 41 45.16 35.38 -45.12
CA VAL A 41 45.74 36.06 -46.27
C VAL A 41 46.75 35.11 -46.88
N LEU A 42 46.38 34.55 -48.03
CA LEU A 42 47.12 33.53 -48.73
C LEU A 42 47.78 34.16 -49.95
N VAL A 43 49.10 34.17 -49.98
CA VAL A 43 49.86 34.67 -51.14
C VAL A 43 50.30 33.48 -51.98
N GLU A 44 50.16 33.57 -53.29
CA GLU A 44 50.72 32.62 -54.26
C GLU A 44 51.68 33.37 -55.16
N GLU A 45 52.93 32.91 -55.21
CA GLU A 45 54.01 33.47 -56.02
C GLU A 45 54.17 32.64 -57.29
N ASN A 46 53.96 33.23 -58.47
CA ASN A 46 54.06 32.54 -59.76
C ASN A 46 53.20 31.25 -59.81
N GLY A 47 52.05 31.27 -59.12
CA GLY A 47 51.14 30.12 -59.01
C GLY A 47 51.55 29.05 -57.98
N ILE A 48 52.65 29.24 -57.26
CA ILE A 48 53.08 28.39 -56.16
C ILE A 48 52.63 29.02 -54.85
N ARG A 49 51.90 28.27 -54.04
CA ARG A 49 51.34 28.79 -52.79
C ARG A 49 52.44 29.08 -51.75
N VAL A 50 52.48 30.32 -51.28
CA VAL A 50 53.36 30.86 -50.23
C VAL A 50 52.49 31.35 -49.08
N VAL A 51 52.12 30.47 -48.15
CA VAL A 51 51.18 30.82 -47.05
C VAL A 51 51.81 31.88 -46.14
N THR A 52 51.10 32.98 -45.86
CA THR A 52 51.78 34.18 -45.32
C THR A 52 51.16 34.82 -44.07
N ALA A 53 49.85 34.89 -43.85
CA ALA A 53 49.36 35.47 -42.60
C ALA A 53 47.91 35.15 -42.25
N GLU A 54 47.55 35.51 -41.01
CA GLU A 54 46.18 35.74 -40.57
C GLU A 54 46.04 37.20 -40.09
N THR A 55 44.85 37.78 -40.23
CA THR A 55 44.57 39.09 -39.66
C THR A 55 44.55 39.04 -38.13
N ASN A 56 44.93 40.15 -37.50
CA ASN A 56 44.82 40.28 -36.04
C ASN A 56 43.37 40.58 -35.60
N GLN A 57 43.15 40.81 -34.30
CA GLN A 57 41.83 41.12 -33.72
C GLN A 57 41.14 42.36 -34.31
N LYS A 58 41.90 43.26 -34.95
CA LYS A 58 41.38 44.46 -35.63
C LYS A 58 41.26 44.25 -37.15
N GLY A 59 41.30 43.00 -37.61
CA GLY A 59 41.27 42.67 -39.04
C GLY A 59 42.51 43.12 -39.82
N LYS A 60 43.56 43.61 -39.14
CA LYS A 60 44.74 44.16 -39.82
C LYS A 60 45.64 43.04 -40.34
N PHE A 61 46.13 43.20 -41.56
CA PHE A 61 47.19 42.39 -42.16
C PHE A 61 48.37 43.27 -42.61
N LYS A 62 49.54 42.63 -42.73
CA LYS A 62 50.73 43.21 -43.37
C LYS A 62 51.60 42.07 -43.90
N PHE A 63 52.11 42.20 -45.12
CA PHE A 63 53.06 41.26 -45.71
C PHE A 63 54.00 41.98 -46.70
N ASP A 64 55.14 41.37 -46.94
CA ASP A 64 56.19 41.88 -47.82
C ASP A 64 56.30 40.97 -49.05
N LEU A 65 56.42 41.56 -50.24
CA LEU A 65 56.57 40.86 -51.52
C LEU A 65 57.94 41.17 -52.14
N SER A 66 58.51 40.19 -52.84
CA SER A 66 59.73 40.38 -53.63
C SER A 66 59.39 40.90 -55.04
N TYR A 67 60.38 41.46 -55.74
CA TYR A 67 60.21 41.84 -57.15
C TYR A 67 60.31 40.64 -58.08
N GLU A 68 59.95 40.81 -59.36
CA GLU A 68 60.11 39.78 -60.41
C GLU A 68 59.12 38.61 -60.32
N HIS A 69 57.99 38.82 -59.65
CA HIS A 69 56.97 37.80 -59.49
C HIS A 69 55.57 38.32 -59.82
N LEU A 70 54.72 37.40 -60.25
CA LEU A 70 53.27 37.61 -60.28
C LEU A 70 52.67 37.00 -59.02
N TYR A 71 52.02 37.81 -58.20
CA TYR A 71 51.38 37.37 -56.98
C TYR A 71 49.86 37.30 -57.10
N THR A 72 49.27 36.26 -56.53
CA THR A 72 47.82 36.16 -56.28
C THR A 72 47.58 36.16 -54.77
N ILE A 73 46.85 37.14 -54.26
CA ILE A 73 46.52 37.30 -52.85
C ILE A 73 45.07 36.92 -52.64
N ARG A 74 44.81 35.80 -51.96
CA ARG A 74 43.47 35.36 -51.59
C ARG A 74 43.18 35.68 -50.13
N PHE A 75 42.12 36.46 -49.91
CA PHE A 75 41.57 36.76 -48.59
C PHE A 75 40.37 35.85 -48.34
N GLU A 76 40.41 35.04 -47.29
CA GLU A 76 39.34 34.09 -47.00
C GLU A 76 39.07 33.92 -45.50
N LYS A 77 37.81 33.66 -45.16
CA LYS A 77 37.38 33.33 -43.80
C LYS A 77 36.23 32.34 -43.86
N LYS A 78 36.18 31.37 -42.95
CA LYS A 78 35.10 30.39 -42.89
C LYS A 78 33.74 31.12 -42.76
N GLY A 79 32.80 30.78 -43.65
CA GLY A 79 31.48 31.41 -43.72
C GLY A 79 31.45 32.73 -44.50
N TYR A 80 32.53 33.09 -45.19
CA TYR A 80 32.63 34.28 -46.04
C TYR A 80 33.12 33.89 -47.43
N VAL A 81 32.66 34.65 -48.43
CA VAL A 81 33.14 34.52 -49.80
C VAL A 81 34.52 35.14 -49.92
N ALA A 82 35.46 34.38 -50.48
CA ALA A 82 36.84 34.81 -50.65
C ALA A 82 36.97 35.88 -51.74
N LYS A 83 37.97 36.76 -51.60
CA LYS A 83 38.35 37.73 -52.64
C LYS A 83 39.80 37.54 -53.04
N ILE A 84 40.07 37.77 -54.32
CA ILE A 84 41.40 37.61 -54.91
C ILE A 84 41.89 38.95 -55.44
N ILE A 85 43.13 39.33 -55.14
CA ILE A 85 43.81 40.49 -55.74
C ILE A 85 45.10 39.99 -56.38
N GLU A 86 45.39 40.44 -57.59
CA GLU A 86 46.62 40.08 -58.32
C GLU A 86 47.58 41.27 -58.35
N ILE A 87 48.87 41.01 -58.15
CA ILE A 87 49.92 42.02 -58.08
C ILE A 87 51.08 41.60 -58.97
N ASP A 88 51.42 42.42 -59.96
CA ASP A 88 52.55 42.19 -60.86
C ASP A 88 53.76 43.05 -60.48
N THR A 89 54.81 42.41 -59.95
CA THR A 89 56.06 43.09 -59.54
C THR A 89 57.19 42.90 -60.56
N ARG A 90 56.90 42.38 -61.76
CA ARG A 90 57.92 42.02 -62.77
C ARG A 90 58.51 43.21 -63.51
N GLU A 91 57.70 44.23 -63.78
CA GLU A 91 58.07 45.38 -64.61
C GLU A 91 58.61 46.57 -63.80
N VAL A 92 59.12 46.34 -62.58
CA VAL A 92 59.72 47.40 -61.75
C VAL A 92 61.17 47.66 -62.19
N PRO A 93 61.57 48.91 -62.52
CA PRO A 93 62.95 49.25 -62.86
C PRO A 93 63.96 48.98 -61.73
N GLU A 94 65.15 48.49 -62.07
CA GLU A 94 66.21 48.10 -61.11
C GLU A 94 66.65 49.21 -60.15
N ASP A 95 66.69 50.45 -60.62
CA ASP A 95 67.04 51.62 -59.83
C ASP A 95 65.94 52.00 -58.83
N HIS A 96 64.69 51.68 -59.16
CA HIS A 96 63.53 51.91 -58.29
C HIS A 96 63.38 50.82 -57.22
N LYS A 97 63.75 49.56 -57.51
CA LYS A 97 63.77 48.45 -56.52
C LYS A 97 64.58 48.76 -55.26
N ARG A 98 65.61 49.60 -55.36
CA ARG A 98 66.53 49.95 -54.25
C ARG A 98 65.85 50.69 -53.11
N TRP A 99 64.77 51.41 -53.40
CA TRP A 99 64.07 52.25 -52.43
C TRP A 99 62.98 51.49 -51.67
N GLY A 100 62.53 50.35 -52.20
CA GLY A 100 61.33 49.66 -51.72
C GLY A 100 60.08 50.41 -52.17
N HIS A 101 58.93 49.74 -52.09
CA HIS A 101 57.64 50.37 -52.35
C HIS A 101 56.69 50.05 -51.20
N GLU A 102 55.83 51.00 -50.84
CA GLU A 102 54.76 50.77 -49.87
C GLU A 102 53.45 51.15 -50.54
N PHE A 103 52.55 50.18 -50.64
CA PHE A 103 51.22 50.35 -51.23
C PHE A 103 50.18 49.73 -50.30
N GLY A 104 49.99 50.40 -49.18
CA GLY A 104 49.16 49.96 -48.06
C GLY A 104 47.81 50.67 -47.95
N GLY A 105 47.21 50.57 -46.77
CA GLY A 105 45.90 51.17 -46.49
C GLY A 105 44.73 50.44 -47.17
N TRP A 106 44.91 49.17 -47.55
CA TRP A 106 43.85 48.42 -48.21
C TRP A 106 42.66 48.17 -47.29
N GLU A 107 41.47 48.18 -47.86
CA GLU A 107 40.25 47.73 -47.19
C GLU A 107 39.60 46.64 -48.04
N VAL A 108 39.70 45.40 -47.56
CA VAL A 108 39.13 44.23 -48.23
C VAL A 108 37.87 43.81 -47.48
N SER A 109 36.71 44.14 -48.03
CA SER A 109 35.42 43.72 -47.47
C SER A 109 35.04 42.34 -48.00
N LEU A 110 34.89 41.36 -47.11
CA LEU A 110 34.32 40.05 -47.42
C LEU A 110 32.84 40.01 -47.00
N PHE A 111 32.00 39.37 -47.79
CA PHE A 111 30.59 39.16 -47.47
C PHE A 111 30.35 37.70 -47.08
N ARG A 112 29.30 37.45 -46.30
CA ARG A 112 28.97 36.09 -45.85
C ARG A 112 28.59 35.19 -47.01
N ASP A 113 29.03 33.95 -46.92
CA ASP A 113 28.68 32.90 -47.88
C ASP A 113 27.21 32.51 -47.73
N ILE A 114 26.55 32.21 -48.85
CA ILE A 114 25.17 31.77 -48.92
C ILE A 114 25.12 30.57 -49.87
N GLU A 115 24.69 29.43 -49.35
CA GLU A 115 24.44 28.25 -50.17
C GLU A 115 23.43 28.60 -51.28
N GLN A 116 23.67 28.11 -52.51
CA GLN A 116 22.84 28.28 -53.72
C GLN A 116 23.22 29.43 -54.67
N ILE A 117 24.30 30.18 -54.43
CA ILE A 117 24.77 31.22 -55.36
C ILE A 117 26.00 30.74 -56.13
N ASP A 118 26.02 30.98 -57.45
CA ASP A 118 27.21 30.78 -58.27
C ASP A 118 28.23 31.89 -58.00
N LEU A 119 29.32 31.54 -57.32
CA LEU A 119 30.40 32.45 -56.94
C LEU A 119 31.52 32.53 -57.99
N SER A 120 31.36 31.93 -59.17
CA SER A 120 32.42 31.84 -60.20
C SER A 120 32.97 33.20 -60.65
N ALA A 121 32.19 34.28 -60.51
CA ALA A 121 32.65 35.64 -60.80
C ALA A 121 33.81 36.10 -59.87
N LEU A 122 33.95 35.48 -58.69
CA LEU A 122 34.97 35.76 -57.69
C LEU A 122 36.13 34.76 -57.68
N ASP A 123 36.11 33.78 -58.60
CA ASP A 123 37.29 32.95 -58.88
C ASP A 123 38.39 33.73 -59.61
N LYS A 124 38.04 34.89 -60.18
CA LYS A 124 38.98 35.83 -60.80
C LYS A 124 39.37 36.95 -59.83
N PRO A 125 40.55 37.57 -60.02
CA PRO A 125 40.93 38.74 -59.24
C PRO A 125 39.87 39.85 -59.32
N VAL A 126 39.48 40.42 -58.19
CA VAL A 126 38.58 41.59 -58.14
C VAL A 126 39.32 42.90 -58.39
N ALA A 127 40.64 42.89 -58.23
CA ALA A 127 41.54 43.99 -58.54
C ALA A 127 42.90 43.46 -59.02
N ARG A 128 43.56 44.28 -59.83
CA ARG A 128 44.93 44.05 -60.32
C ARG A 128 45.76 45.28 -60.03
N MET A 129 47.00 45.03 -59.64
CA MET A 129 47.99 46.06 -59.35
C MET A 129 49.23 45.83 -60.18
N PHE A 130 49.82 46.90 -60.70
CA PHE A 130 51.06 46.85 -61.48
C PHE A 130 51.89 48.10 -61.19
N TYR A 131 53.15 48.08 -61.62
CA TYR A 131 54.04 49.21 -61.47
C TYR A 131 53.74 50.32 -62.50
N GLU A 132 53.52 51.54 -62.04
CA GLU A 132 53.27 52.71 -62.88
C GLU A 132 54.53 53.58 -62.92
N GLU A 133 55.21 53.56 -64.07
CA GLU A 133 56.49 54.28 -64.25
C GLU A 133 56.35 55.79 -64.03
N ASP A 134 55.25 56.38 -64.52
CA ASP A 134 54.97 57.81 -64.37
C ASP A 134 54.73 58.23 -62.91
N GLU A 135 54.18 57.34 -62.08
CA GLU A 135 53.94 57.59 -60.65
C GLU A 135 55.13 57.17 -59.77
N GLY A 136 56.07 56.41 -60.33
CA GLY A 136 57.20 55.84 -59.60
C GLY A 136 56.79 54.83 -58.53
N ASN A 137 55.55 54.31 -58.57
CA ASN A 137 54.98 53.44 -57.55
C ASN A 137 53.99 52.44 -58.17
N PHE A 138 53.43 51.54 -57.36
CA PHE A 138 52.35 50.67 -57.77
C PHE A 138 51.02 51.43 -57.85
N GLY A 139 50.20 51.06 -58.83
CA GLY A 139 48.86 51.59 -59.01
C GLY A 139 47.86 50.52 -59.46
N TRP A 140 46.58 50.90 -59.44
CA TRP A 140 45.49 49.99 -59.77
C TRP A 140 45.24 49.94 -61.28
N ASP A 141 45.06 48.73 -61.83
CA ASP A 141 44.52 48.56 -63.18
C ASP A 141 43.02 48.90 -63.19
N TYR A 142 42.73 50.21 -63.29
CA TYR A 142 41.37 50.72 -63.35
C TYR A 142 40.61 50.23 -64.58
N ALA A 143 41.29 49.86 -65.67
CA ALA A 143 40.63 49.30 -66.85
C ALA A 143 40.12 47.89 -66.57
N TYR A 144 40.96 47.04 -65.96
CA TYR A 144 40.56 45.72 -65.48
C TYR A 144 39.46 45.81 -64.43
N ILE A 145 39.64 46.65 -63.40
CA ILE A 145 38.63 46.86 -62.35
C ILE A 145 37.30 47.26 -62.97
N ARG A 146 37.26 48.21 -63.92
CA ARG A 146 36.02 48.58 -64.62
C ARG A 146 35.38 47.42 -65.38
N SER A 147 36.16 46.46 -65.88
CA SER A 147 35.65 45.31 -66.62
C SER A 147 35.01 44.25 -65.72
N VAL A 148 35.56 44.02 -64.52
CA VAL A 148 35.07 42.99 -63.58
C VAL A 148 34.05 43.53 -62.57
N LYS A 149 34.13 44.83 -62.27
CA LYS A 149 33.28 45.51 -61.28
C LYS A 149 31.78 45.26 -61.48
N PRO A 150 31.20 45.30 -62.69
CA PRO A 150 29.77 45.03 -62.86
C PRO A 150 29.35 43.63 -62.41
N ALA A 151 30.18 42.61 -62.65
CA ALA A 151 29.89 41.23 -62.24
C ALA A 151 30.03 41.07 -60.72
N VAL A 152 31.08 41.65 -60.13
CA VAL A 152 31.30 41.65 -58.67
C VAL A 152 30.16 42.38 -57.95
N ASP A 153 29.81 43.59 -58.40
CA ASP A 153 28.73 44.40 -57.79
C ASP A 153 27.36 43.71 -57.90
N ALA A 154 27.08 43.03 -59.03
CA ALA A 154 25.84 42.29 -59.22
C ALA A 154 25.73 41.12 -58.23
N LEU A 155 26.82 40.35 -58.08
CA LEU A 155 26.89 39.23 -57.15
C LEU A 155 26.77 39.69 -55.69
N GLU A 156 27.51 40.72 -55.29
CA GLU A 156 27.42 41.30 -53.94
C GLU A 156 25.99 41.77 -53.63
N LYS A 157 25.32 42.40 -54.59
CA LYS A 157 23.93 42.85 -54.45
C LYS A 157 22.95 41.67 -54.31
N GLU A 158 23.15 40.59 -55.06
CA GLU A 158 22.33 39.39 -55.00
C GLU A 158 22.48 38.67 -53.65
N VAL A 159 23.72 38.46 -53.21
CA VAL A 159 24.04 37.87 -51.90
C VAL A 159 23.41 38.70 -50.78
N LYS A 160 23.58 40.03 -50.82
CA LYS A 160 23.00 40.94 -49.82
C LYS A 160 21.48 40.88 -49.80
N LYS A 161 20.82 40.78 -50.95
CA LYS A 161 19.36 40.65 -51.05
C LYS A 161 18.90 39.33 -50.45
N LEU A 162 19.50 38.21 -50.85
CA LEU A 162 19.13 36.87 -50.36
C LEU A 162 19.34 36.74 -48.85
N ARG A 163 20.44 37.29 -48.31
CA ARG A 163 20.67 37.34 -46.85
C ARG A 163 19.53 38.07 -46.15
N LYS A 164 19.17 39.26 -46.64
CA LYS A 164 18.10 40.06 -46.06
C LYS A 164 16.76 39.34 -46.12
N ASP A 165 16.48 38.62 -47.19
CA ASP A 165 15.25 37.85 -47.35
C ASP A 165 15.23 36.62 -46.42
N GLN A 166 16.37 35.93 -46.24
CA GLN A 166 16.53 34.83 -45.27
C GLN A 166 16.41 35.30 -43.82
N GLU A 167 17.05 36.42 -43.47
CA GLU A 167 16.95 37.05 -42.14
C GLU A 167 15.50 37.44 -41.83
N LYS A 168 14.80 38.04 -42.79
CA LYS A 168 13.38 38.37 -42.65
C LYS A 168 12.52 37.12 -42.48
N PHE A 169 12.74 36.10 -43.30
CA PHE A 169 12.01 34.85 -43.22
C PHE A 169 12.21 34.18 -41.84
N LEU A 170 13.45 34.12 -41.36
CA LEU A 170 13.76 33.58 -40.03
C LEU A 170 13.13 34.42 -38.91
N ALA A 171 13.20 35.74 -39.01
CA ALA A 171 12.57 36.64 -38.05
C ALA A 171 11.04 36.48 -38.03
N GLU A 172 10.41 36.26 -39.18
CA GLU A 172 8.98 35.99 -39.29
C GLU A 172 8.60 34.63 -38.70
N GLN A 173 9.41 33.59 -38.92
CA GLN A 173 9.24 32.29 -38.28
C GLN A 173 9.37 32.37 -36.76
N ILE A 174 10.36 33.11 -36.25
CA ILE A 174 10.54 33.34 -34.81
C ILE A 174 9.34 34.08 -34.24
N LYS A 175 8.89 35.14 -34.89
CA LYS A 175 7.72 35.92 -34.45
C LYS A 175 6.45 35.06 -34.46
N ASN A 176 6.23 34.25 -35.50
CA ASN A 176 5.09 33.35 -35.58
C ASN A 176 5.15 32.29 -34.46
N PHE A 177 6.31 31.71 -34.21
CA PHE A 177 6.53 30.79 -33.09
C PHE A 177 6.18 31.44 -31.73
N GLU A 178 6.68 32.65 -31.46
CA GLU A 178 6.40 33.38 -30.22
C GLU A 178 4.90 33.69 -30.05
N LEU A 179 4.21 34.04 -31.13
CA LEU A 179 2.76 34.27 -31.12
C LEU A 179 1.99 32.99 -30.80
N ILE A 180 2.30 31.88 -31.48
CA ILE A 180 1.66 30.58 -31.23
C ILE A 180 1.89 30.12 -29.79
N LEU A 181 3.13 30.26 -29.29
CA LEU A 181 3.47 29.90 -27.93
C LEU A 181 2.69 30.74 -26.89
N LYS A 182 2.57 32.04 -27.14
CA LYS A 182 1.79 32.93 -26.27
C LYS A 182 0.31 32.58 -26.28
N ASP A 183 -0.25 32.24 -27.44
CA ASP A 183 -1.64 31.80 -27.55
C ASP A 183 -1.86 30.47 -26.81
N ALA A 184 -0.95 29.50 -26.94
CA ALA A 184 -0.99 28.23 -26.21
C ALA A 184 -1.01 28.46 -24.69
N GLN A 185 -0.14 29.34 -24.18
CA GLN A 185 -0.06 29.69 -22.76
C GLN A 185 -1.32 30.41 -22.27
N ASN A 186 -1.90 31.30 -23.07
CA ASN A 186 -3.14 32.00 -22.71
C ASN A 186 -4.32 31.03 -22.63
N LEU A 187 -4.45 30.10 -23.59
CA LEU A 187 -5.47 29.05 -23.58
C LEU A 187 -5.30 28.13 -22.36
N GLN A 188 -4.06 27.75 -22.02
CA GLN A 188 -3.77 26.93 -20.83
C GLN A 188 -4.22 27.65 -19.55
N LYS A 189 -3.91 28.95 -19.42
CA LYS A 189 -4.32 29.78 -18.28
C LYS A 189 -5.84 29.97 -18.22
N ALA A 190 -6.52 29.98 -19.37
CA ALA A 190 -7.97 30.02 -19.46
C ALA A 190 -8.63 28.67 -19.13
N GLY A 191 -7.85 27.59 -18.99
CA GLY A 191 -8.36 26.23 -18.78
C GLY A 191 -8.85 25.55 -20.06
N GLU A 192 -8.59 26.13 -21.22
CA GLU A 192 -8.92 25.58 -22.55
C GLU A 192 -7.83 24.61 -23.01
N PHE A 193 -7.63 23.54 -22.23
CA PHE A 193 -6.47 22.65 -22.35
C PHE A 193 -6.36 21.96 -23.72
N GLU A 194 -7.47 21.51 -24.32
CA GLU A 194 -7.47 20.85 -25.62
C GLU A 194 -7.06 21.81 -26.76
N GLN A 195 -7.43 23.09 -26.65
CA GLN A 195 -7.01 24.10 -27.62
C GLN A 195 -5.56 24.53 -27.38
N SER A 196 -5.16 24.65 -26.11
CA SER A 196 -3.78 24.88 -25.72
C SER A 196 -2.84 23.80 -26.26
N LEU A 197 -3.22 22.52 -26.15
CA LEU A 197 -2.46 21.38 -26.67
C LEU A 197 -2.21 21.52 -28.17
N LYS A 198 -3.26 21.81 -28.96
CA LYS A 198 -3.13 22.05 -30.41
C LYS A 198 -2.14 23.17 -30.71
N LYS A 199 -2.17 24.27 -29.95
CA LYS A 199 -1.24 25.39 -30.13
C LYS A 199 0.20 25.04 -29.73
N TYR A 200 0.41 24.28 -28.67
CA TYR A 200 1.76 23.79 -28.36
C TYR A 200 2.28 22.83 -29.43
N GLU A 201 1.44 21.96 -29.99
CA GLU A 201 1.81 21.09 -31.12
C GLU A 201 2.17 21.90 -32.39
N GLU A 202 1.39 22.94 -32.70
CA GLU A 202 1.72 23.90 -33.77
C GLU A 202 3.08 24.57 -33.53
N ALA A 203 3.35 25.06 -32.32
CA ALA A 203 4.63 25.68 -31.97
C ALA A 203 5.79 24.68 -32.07
N TYR A 204 5.58 23.44 -31.63
CA TYR A 204 6.57 22.38 -31.73
C TYR A 204 6.90 22.03 -33.19
N ALA A 205 5.90 22.02 -34.08
CA ALA A 205 6.12 21.80 -35.51
C ALA A 205 6.99 22.89 -36.17
N VAL A 206 7.02 24.11 -35.62
CA VAL A 206 7.85 25.21 -36.16
C VAL A 206 9.32 25.07 -35.77
N LYS A 207 9.63 24.73 -34.51
CA LYS A 207 11.02 24.80 -33.99
C LYS A 207 11.52 23.55 -33.26
N GLY A 208 10.65 22.60 -32.92
CA GLY A 208 11.03 21.33 -32.29
C GLY A 208 11.68 21.47 -30.91
N GLU A 209 11.42 22.55 -30.17
CA GLU A 209 12.10 22.83 -28.91
C GLU A 209 11.65 21.89 -27.78
N ASP A 210 12.61 21.43 -26.97
CA ASP A 210 12.36 20.56 -25.81
C ASP A 210 11.43 21.19 -24.77
N GLY A 211 11.54 22.50 -24.55
CA GLY A 211 10.65 23.22 -23.63
C GLY A 211 9.18 23.13 -24.06
N VAL A 212 8.91 23.24 -25.36
CA VAL A 212 7.55 23.12 -25.91
C VAL A 212 7.04 21.68 -25.80
N ARG A 213 7.90 20.69 -26.04
CA ARG A 213 7.58 19.27 -25.83
C ARG A 213 7.17 18.97 -24.38
N MET A 214 7.87 19.55 -23.40
CA MET A 214 7.49 19.39 -22.00
C MET A 214 6.11 20.00 -21.70
N SER A 215 5.80 21.18 -22.25
CA SER A 215 4.47 21.79 -22.11
C SER A 215 3.35 20.96 -22.76
N ILE A 216 3.63 20.29 -23.89
CA ILE A 216 2.67 19.36 -24.52
C ILE A 216 2.31 18.23 -23.55
N GLU A 217 3.31 17.58 -22.94
CA GLU A 217 3.08 16.46 -22.02
C GLU A 217 2.36 16.92 -20.74
N GLU A 218 2.73 18.07 -20.18
CA GLU A 218 2.03 18.66 -19.03
C GLU A 218 0.54 18.89 -19.33
N VAL A 219 0.22 19.47 -20.49
CA VAL A 219 -1.18 19.72 -20.88
C VAL A 219 -1.95 18.42 -21.12
N LYS A 220 -1.31 17.40 -21.71
CA LYS A 220 -1.93 16.07 -21.88
C LYS A 220 -2.27 15.43 -20.53
N ASP A 221 -1.36 15.49 -19.57
CA ASP A 221 -1.58 14.95 -18.22
C ASP A 221 -2.75 15.66 -17.53
N ILE A 222 -2.87 16.98 -17.70
CA ILE A 222 -4.01 17.75 -17.18
C ILE A 222 -5.32 17.32 -17.83
N ILE A 223 -5.35 17.15 -19.15
CA ILE A 223 -6.54 16.67 -19.89
C ILE A 223 -6.96 15.29 -19.37
N ALA A 224 -6.02 14.34 -19.32
CA ALA A 224 -6.28 12.98 -18.86
C ALA A 224 -6.78 12.96 -17.40
N THR A 225 -6.17 13.76 -16.53
CA THR A 225 -6.60 13.89 -15.12
C THR A 225 -8.01 14.46 -15.03
N ASN A 226 -8.34 15.48 -15.82
CA ASN A 226 -9.68 16.08 -15.87
C ASN A 226 -10.73 15.09 -16.38
N GLU A 227 -10.42 14.29 -17.39
CA GLU A 227 -11.30 13.26 -17.92
C GLU A 227 -11.56 12.16 -16.89
N ALA A 228 -10.50 11.60 -16.31
CA ALA A 228 -10.60 10.59 -15.26
C ALA A 228 -11.39 11.08 -14.04
N TYR A 229 -11.16 12.34 -13.64
CA TYR A 229 -11.93 12.99 -12.58
C TYR A 229 -13.42 13.06 -12.90
N ARG A 230 -13.79 13.56 -14.09
CA ARG A 230 -15.20 13.64 -14.53
C ARG A 230 -15.86 12.27 -14.61
N GLN A 231 -15.14 11.26 -15.09
CA GLN A 231 -15.63 9.89 -15.16
C GLN A 231 -15.94 9.34 -13.76
N LEU A 232 -15.02 9.50 -12.80
CA LEU A 232 -15.23 9.04 -11.43
C LEU A 232 -16.42 9.72 -10.76
N LEU A 233 -16.65 11.02 -11.03
CA LEU A 233 -17.84 11.71 -10.53
C LEU A 233 -19.14 11.17 -11.13
N GLY A 234 -19.14 10.87 -12.43
CA GLY A 234 -20.27 10.23 -13.10
C GLY A 234 -20.58 8.85 -12.52
N GLU A 235 -19.55 7.99 -12.41
CA GLU A 235 -19.67 6.65 -11.86
C GLU A 235 -20.11 6.66 -10.38
N ALA A 236 -19.63 7.62 -9.59
CA ALA A 236 -20.07 7.79 -8.20
C ALA A 236 -21.56 8.13 -8.11
N LYS A 237 -22.03 9.04 -8.96
CA LYS A 237 -23.43 9.45 -9.02
C LYS A 237 -24.34 8.30 -9.48
N ASP A 238 -23.91 7.52 -10.46
CA ASP A 238 -24.66 6.37 -10.96
C ASP A 238 -24.74 5.25 -9.91
N ALA A 239 -23.64 5.01 -9.17
CA ALA A 239 -23.61 4.06 -8.06
C ALA A 239 -24.56 4.49 -6.94
N GLU A 240 -24.53 5.77 -6.55
CA GLU A 240 -25.45 6.28 -5.55
C GLU A 240 -26.92 6.21 -6.01
N GLY A 241 -27.21 6.54 -7.28
CA GLY A 241 -28.55 6.39 -7.85
C GLY A 241 -29.04 4.95 -7.87
N SER A 242 -28.14 3.97 -7.78
CA SER A 242 -28.40 2.54 -7.68
C SER A 242 -28.39 2.02 -6.23
N ASP A 243 -28.33 2.92 -5.24
CA ASP A 243 -28.21 2.64 -3.79
C ASP A 243 -26.94 1.88 -3.37
N ASP A 244 -25.92 1.82 -4.24
CA ASP A 244 -24.60 1.26 -3.95
C ASP A 244 -23.67 2.34 -3.37
N LEU A 245 -23.89 2.65 -2.09
CA LEU A 245 -23.20 3.74 -1.40
C LEU A 245 -21.70 3.47 -1.21
N GLU A 246 -21.30 2.22 -1.02
CA GLU A 246 -19.90 1.81 -0.89
C GLU A 246 -19.12 2.05 -2.19
N THR A 247 -19.70 1.68 -3.34
CA THR A 247 -19.09 1.98 -4.63
C THR A 247 -19.05 3.49 -4.88
N ALA A 248 -20.14 4.21 -4.58
CA ALA A 248 -20.18 5.67 -4.70
C ALA A 248 -19.06 6.34 -3.87
N LEU A 249 -18.87 5.90 -2.63
CA LEU A 249 -17.82 6.38 -1.74
C LEU A 249 -16.43 6.12 -2.33
N SER A 250 -16.17 4.91 -2.81
CA SER A 250 -14.88 4.55 -3.41
C SER A 250 -14.55 5.39 -4.64
N LYS A 251 -15.53 5.61 -5.53
CA LYS A 251 -15.37 6.45 -6.72
C LYS A 251 -15.12 7.91 -6.37
N MET A 252 -15.82 8.43 -5.36
CA MET A 252 -15.62 9.81 -4.88
C MET A 252 -14.25 10.00 -4.22
N GLN A 253 -13.76 9.02 -3.47
CA GLN A 253 -12.39 9.02 -2.94
C GLN A 253 -11.34 8.99 -4.06
N GLY A 254 -11.58 8.23 -5.13
CA GLY A 254 -10.74 8.25 -6.32
C GLY A 254 -10.70 9.63 -6.98
N ALA A 255 -11.86 10.29 -7.13
CA ALA A 255 -11.94 11.65 -7.67
C ALA A 255 -11.18 12.65 -6.78
N LEU A 256 -11.33 12.55 -5.46
CA LEU A 256 -10.58 13.37 -4.51
C LEU A 256 -9.07 13.12 -4.58
N ALA A 257 -8.64 11.88 -4.80
CA ALA A 257 -7.21 11.57 -4.94
C ALA A 257 -6.59 12.20 -6.20
N LEU A 258 -7.35 12.28 -7.31
CA LEU A 258 -6.91 12.95 -8.53
C LEU A 258 -6.84 14.47 -8.35
N LYS A 259 -7.76 15.05 -7.58
CA LYS A 259 -7.81 16.49 -7.31
C LYS A 259 -8.08 16.79 -5.84
N PRO A 260 -7.04 16.72 -4.97
CA PRO A 260 -7.21 16.87 -3.52
C PRO A 260 -7.71 18.23 -3.07
N SER A 261 -7.58 19.26 -3.91
CA SER A 261 -8.05 20.62 -3.63
C SER A 261 -9.53 20.86 -3.96
N GLU A 262 -10.20 19.93 -4.64
CA GLU A 262 -11.61 20.07 -5.00
C GLU A 262 -12.49 19.82 -3.78
N SER A 263 -13.35 20.79 -3.46
CA SER A 263 -14.22 20.72 -2.28
C SER A 263 -15.38 19.74 -2.48
N TYR A 264 -15.90 19.62 -3.71
CA TYR A 264 -17.08 18.80 -3.98
C TYR A 264 -16.87 17.32 -3.63
N PRO A 265 -15.82 16.61 -4.10
CA PRO A 265 -15.61 15.23 -3.70
C PRO A 265 -15.37 15.05 -2.21
N SER A 266 -14.67 16.00 -1.57
CA SER A 266 -14.42 15.97 -0.13
C SER A 266 -15.73 16.02 0.67
N ILE A 267 -16.62 16.95 0.33
CA ILE A 267 -17.92 17.10 1.00
C ILE A 267 -18.77 15.84 0.81
N GLU A 268 -18.72 15.27 -0.39
CA GLU A 268 -19.56 14.13 -0.73
C GLU A 268 -19.07 12.81 -0.10
N VAL A 269 -17.75 12.62 0.04
CA VAL A 269 -17.17 11.52 0.84
C VAL A 269 -17.70 11.57 2.28
N ASP A 270 -17.69 12.73 2.91
CA ASP A 270 -18.17 12.90 4.29
C ASP A 270 -19.68 12.61 4.42
N ARG A 271 -20.48 13.03 3.43
CA ARG A 271 -21.92 12.75 3.40
C ARG A 271 -22.19 11.25 3.27
N LEU A 272 -21.53 10.58 2.31
CA LEU A 272 -21.69 9.15 2.06
C LEU A 272 -21.26 8.33 3.27
N LEU A 273 -20.15 8.67 3.92
CA LEU A 273 -19.71 7.99 5.15
C LEU A 273 -20.72 8.10 6.29
N LYS A 274 -21.32 9.28 6.50
CA LYS A 274 -22.36 9.46 7.52
C LYS A 274 -23.59 8.61 7.21
N GLU A 275 -24.01 8.58 5.95
CA GLU A 275 -25.18 7.82 5.52
C GLU A 275 -24.96 6.30 5.64
N ILE A 276 -23.81 5.79 5.18
CA ILE A 276 -23.43 4.37 5.32
C ILE A 276 -23.44 3.96 6.80
N ASN A 277 -22.85 4.78 7.67
CA ASN A 277 -22.81 4.48 9.11
C ASN A 277 -24.21 4.54 9.73
N ARG A 278 -25.05 5.52 9.36
CA ARG A 278 -26.44 5.61 9.81
C ARG A 278 -27.23 4.35 9.45
N ARG A 279 -27.16 3.91 8.19
CA ARG A 279 -27.84 2.68 7.73
C ARG A 279 -27.32 1.43 8.44
N ARG A 280 -26.00 1.34 8.65
CA ARG A 280 -25.39 0.24 9.42
C ARG A 280 -25.89 0.22 10.87
N ASP A 281 -26.01 1.37 11.51
CA ASP A 281 -26.53 1.50 12.86
C ASP A 281 -28.03 1.16 12.92
N GLU A 282 -28.82 1.56 11.92
CA GLU A 282 -30.24 1.20 11.82
C GLU A 282 -30.44 -0.31 11.70
N VAL A 283 -29.67 -0.98 10.83
CA VAL A 283 -29.69 -2.45 10.72
C VAL A 283 -29.29 -3.11 12.03
N ARG A 284 -28.26 -2.58 12.71
CA ARG A 284 -27.80 -3.10 14.01
C ARG A 284 -28.84 -2.92 15.10
N LEU A 285 -29.51 -1.77 15.15
CA LEU A 285 -30.57 -1.47 16.13
C LEU A 285 -31.79 -2.36 15.88
N GLN A 286 -32.19 -2.54 14.62
CA GLN A 286 -33.28 -3.45 14.27
C GLN A 286 -32.96 -4.88 14.70
N ALA A 287 -31.77 -5.39 14.37
CA ALA A 287 -31.35 -6.73 14.79
C ALA A 287 -31.31 -6.87 16.33
N ALA A 288 -30.89 -5.83 17.06
CA ALA A 288 -30.89 -5.83 18.51
C ALA A 288 -32.32 -5.85 19.10
N ALA A 289 -33.26 -5.14 18.47
CA ALA A 289 -34.67 -5.16 18.84
C ALA A 289 -35.28 -6.56 18.59
N ASP A 290 -35.04 -7.15 17.42
CA ASP A 290 -35.52 -8.50 17.08
C ASP A 290 -35.01 -9.55 18.09
N ILE A 291 -33.73 -9.46 18.50
CA ILE A 291 -33.15 -10.33 19.54
C ILE A 291 -33.81 -10.08 20.90
N ALA A 292 -34.13 -8.84 21.25
CA ALA A 292 -34.79 -8.52 22.51
C ALA A 292 -36.21 -9.09 22.57
N ASP A 293 -36.96 -8.99 21.48
CA ASP A 293 -38.31 -9.57 21.35
C ASP A 293 -38.26 -11.10 21.46
N MET A 294 -37.30 -11.75 20.79
CA MET A 294 -37.08 -13.20 20.93
C MET A 294 -36.79 -13.62 22.37
N ARG A 295 -35.96 -12.84 23.10
CA ARG A 295 -35.64 -13.13 24.51
C ARG A 295 -36.84 -12.92 25.43
N ALA A 296 -37.65 -11.88 25.18
CA ALA A 296 -38.86 -11.63 25.95
C ALA A 296 -39.88 -12.76 25.78
N GLU A 297 -40.05 -13.27 24.57
CA GLU A 297 -40.89 -14.43 24.28
C GLU A 297 -40.36 -15.70 24.96
N GLU A 298 -39.04 -15.95 24.88
CA GLU A 298 -38.41 -17.08 25.56
C GLU A 298 -38.58 -17.02 27.08
N ASP A 299 -38.42 -15.83 27.68
CA ASP A 299 -38.65 -15.58 29.10
C ASP A 299 -40.11 -15.81 29.50
N SER A 300 -41.07 -15.38 28.67
CA SER A 300 -42.51 -15.62 28.87
C SER A 300 -42.84 -17.11 28.86
N ILE A 301 -42.34 -17.85 27.86
CA ILE A 301 -42.49 -19.31 27.78
C ILE A 301 -41.86 -19.99 29.00
N ARG A 302 -40.68 -19.54 29.45
CA ARG A 302 -40.03 -20.08 30.64
C ARG A 302 -40.88 -19.86 31.88
N GLN A 303 -41.43 -18.66 32.08
CA GLN A 303 -42.30 -18.36 33.21
C GLN A 303 -43.58 -19.21 33.21
N GLU A 304 -44.21 -19.41 32.06
CA GLU A 304 -45.40 -20.26 31.96
C GLU A 304 -45.07 -21.74 32.25
N LYS A 305 -43.93 -22.24 31.77
CA LYS A 305 -43.42 -23.58 32.12
C LYS A 305 -43.12 -23.73 33.61
N GLU A 306 -42.48 -22.73 34.23
CA GLU A 306 -42.21 -22.75 35.67
C GLU A 306 -43.50 -22.71 36.50
N LYS A 307 -44.50 -21.93 36.06
CA LYS A 307 -45.82 -21.85 36.70
C LYS A 307 -46.56 -23.18 36.61
N THR A 308 -46.64 -23.77 35.42
CA THR A 308 -47.27 -25.09 35.22
C THR A 308 -46.56 -26.17 36.03
N ALA A 309 -45.22 -26.19 36.05
CA ALA A 309 -44.46 -27.12 36.89
C ALA A 309 -44.73 -26.92 38.39
N ARG A 310 -44.90 -25.68 38.88
CA ARG A 310 -45.27 -25.40 40.28
C ARG A 310 -46.68 -25.88 40.61
N GLU A 311 -47.64 -25.66 39.72
CA GLU A 311 -49.02 -26.13 39.89
C GLU A 311 -49.09 -27.66 39.94
N GLU A 312 -48.38 -28.35 39.04
CA GLU A 312 -48.26 -29.81 39.06
C GLU A 312 -47.58 -30.32 40.34
N ALA A 313 -46.49 -29.69 40.77
CA ALA A 313 -45.81 -30.05 42.01
C ALA A 313 -46.71 -29.85 43.25
N ALA A 314 -47.51 -28.78 43.29
CA ALA A 314 -48.46 -28.54 44.37
C ALA A 314 -49.57 -29.60 44.40
N LYS A 315 -50.08 -30.00 43.23
CA LYS A 315 -51.08 -31.05 43.11
C LYS A 315 -50.54 -32.40 43.59
N LEU A 316 -49.36 -32.80 43.11
CA LEU A 316 -48.67 -34.02 43.56
C LEU A 316 -48.43 -34.03 45.07
N LYS A 317 -48.03 -32.89 45.64
CA LYS A 317 -47.85 -32.74 47.08
C LYS A 317 -49.17 -32.93 47.84
N SER A 318 -50.26 -32.33 47.37
CA SER A 318 -51.58 -32.50 47.98
C SER A 318 -52.10 -33.94 47.89
N GLU A 319 -51.87 -34.61 46.76
CA GLU A 319 -52.21 -36.03 46.58
C GLU A 319 -51.39 -36.94 47.51
N LEU A 320 -50.10 -36.64 47.68
CA LEU A 320 -49.23 -37.35 48.61
C LEU A 320 -49.69 -37.18 50.07
N GLU A 321 -49.99 -35.95 50.50
CA GLU A 321 -50.49 -35.67 51.86
C GLU A 321 -51.81 -36.42 52.14
N LEU A 322 -52.69 -36.51 51.15
CA LEU A 322 -53.93 -37.27 51.24
C LEU A 322 -53.66 -38.77 51.37
N ALA A 323 -52.79 -39.33 50.52
CA ALA A 323 -52.40 -40.74 50.56
C ALA A 323 -51.77 -41.12 51.92
N GLU A 324 -50.91 -40.25 52.45
CA GLU A 324 -50.32 -40.43 53.78
C GLU A 324 -51.37 -40.38 54.90
N ARG A 325 -52.36 -39.49 54.82
CA ARG A 325 -53.46 -39.46 55.80
C ARG A 325 -54.28 -40.75 55.74
N GLN A 326 -54.65 -41.22 54.55
CA GLN A 326 -55.38 -42.47 54.37
C GLN A 326 -54.58 -43.67 54.90
N ALA A 327 -53.26 -43.72 54.65
CA ALA A 327 -52.40 -44.75 55.19
C ALA A 327 -52.34 -44.73 56.72
N ARG A 328 -52.28 -43.54 57.34
CA ARG A 328 -52.35 -43.39 58.81
C ARG A 328 -53.68 -43.89 59.37
N GLU A 329 -54.80 -43.50 58.78
CA GLU A 329 -56.13 -43.93 59.20
C GLU A 329 -56.31 -45.45 59.06
N ALA A 330 -55.87 -46.04 57.94
CA ALA A 330 -55.91 -47.49 57.74
C ALA A 330 -55.06 -48.25 58.77
N ASN A 331 -53.88 -47.72 59.10
CA ASN A 331 -53.00 -48.31 60.11
C ASN A 331 -53.60 -48.22 61.51
N GLU A 332 -54.25 -47.11 61.85
CA GLU A 332 -54.95 -46.92 63.12
C GLU A 332 -56.16 -47.85 63.26
N GLN A 333 -56.93 -48.04 62.17
CA GLN A 333 -58.01 -49.03 62.13
C GLN A 333 -57.50 -50.47 62.30
N ALA A 334 -56.38 -50.83 61.67
CA ALA A 334 -55.77 -52.14 61.83
C ALA A 334 -55.33 -52.38 63.29
N LEU A 335 -54.72 -51.37 63.92
CA LEU A 335 -54.32 -51.42 65.34
C LEU A 335 -55.54 -51.56 66.27
N GLN A 336 -56.65 -50.88 65.94
CA GLN A 336 -57.88 -50.96 66.71
C GLN A 336 -58.57 -52.33 66.54
N ALA A 337 -58.60 -52.89 65.33
CA ALA A 337 -59.09 -54.25 65.09
C ALA A 337 -58.24 -55.30 65.84
N GLU A 338 -56.92 -55.10 65.92
CA GLU A 338 -56.04 -55.93 66.72
C GLU A 338 -56.36 -55.81 68.21
N ARG A 339 -56.56 -54.59 68.73
CA ARG A 339 -57.02 -54.35 70.11
C ARG A 339 -58.38 -54.97 70.42
N ASP A 340 -59.32 -54.91 69.49
CA ASP A 340 -60.66 -55.48 69.65
C ASP A 340 -60.62 -57.02 69.56
N SER A 341 -59.72 -57.59 68.75
CA SER A 341 -59.43 -59.03 68.75
C SER A 341 -58.77 -59.49 70.06
N MET A 342 -57.89 -58.66 70.64
CA MET A 342 -57.28 -58.87 71.96
C MET A 342 -58.32 -58.78 73.08
N LYS A 343 -59.26 -57.82 73.03
CA LYS A 343 -60.38 -57.75 73.99
C LYS A 343 -61.39 -58.88 73.82
N ALA A 344 -61.65 -59.35 72.59
CA ALA A 344 -62.48 -60.52 72.35
C ALA A 344 -61.82 -61.81 72.87
N PHE A 345 -60.49 -61.90 72.80
CA PHE A 345 -59.70 -62.95 73.44
C PHE A 345 -59.73 -62.84 74.98
N GLU A 346 -59.70 -61.63 75.53
CA GLU A 346 -59.79 -61.37 76.98
C GLU A 346 -61.21 -61.60 77.56
N MET A 347 -62.27 -61.39 76.76
CA MET A 347 -63.67 -61.67 77.13
C MET A 347 -64.07 -63.15 76.96
N ALA A 348 -63.26 -63.97 76.30
CA ALA A 348 -63.44 -65.43 76.21
C ALA A 348 -62.72 -66.15 77.38
N GLY A 349 -63.13 -65.82 78.60
CA GLY A 349 -63.06 -66.63 79.83
C GLY A 349 -61.84 -67.53 80.10
N ILE A 350 -60.78 -67.00 80.72
CA ILE A 350 -59.82 -67.78 81.56
C ILE A 350 -59.33 -66.92 82.74
N ALA A 351 -60.22 -66.44 83.61
CA ALA A 351 -59.84 -65.61 84.76
C ALA A 351 -59.98 -66.27 86.15
N SER A 352 -60.65 -67.42 86.29
CA SER A 352 -60.83 -68.05 87.62
C SER A 352 -59.86 -69.21 87.93
N GLY A 353 -59.02 -69.65 86.98
CA GLY A 353 -58.11 -70.79 87.15
C GLY A 353 -56.65 -70.45 87.49
N LYS A 354 -56.14 -69.31 87.00
CA LYS A 354 -54.73 -68.90 87.17
C LYS A 354 -54.37 -68.53 88.62
N GLU A 355 -55.26 -67.87 89.35
CA GLU A 355 -55.01 -67.45 90.75
C GLU A 355 -54.86 -68.63 91.73
N LYS A 356 -55.57 -69.74 91.49
CA LYS A 356 -55.47 -70.95 92.31
C LYS A 356 -54.15 -71.71 92.07
N LEU A 357 -53.64 -71.69 90.84
CA LEU A 357 -52.39 -72.35 90.43
C LEU A 357 -51.15 -71.68 91.04
N ASP A 358 -51.13 -70.36 91.18
CA ASP A 358 -49.98 -69.63 91.74
C ASP A 358 -49.77 -69.87 93.25
N LEU A 359 -50.80 -70.34 93.97
CA LEU A 359 -50.76 -70.66 95.40
C LEU A 359 -50.54 -72.17 95.69
N MET A 360 -50.56 -73.01 94.67
CA MET A 360 -50.34 -74.45 94.79
C MET A 360 -48.85 -74.78 94.85
N ASP A 361 -48.51 -75.86 95.56
CA ASP A 361 -47.16 -76.41 95.46
C ASP A 361 -46.93 -76.90 94.03
N LYS A 362 -46.03 -76.22 93.31
CA LYS A 362 -45.70 -76.48 91.90
C LYS A 362 -45.22 -77.91 91.64
N LYS A 363 -44.85 -78.65 92.69
CA LYS A 363 -44.41 -80.06 92.62
C LYS A 363 -45.54 -81.08 92.81
N SER A 364 -46.69 -80.64 93.31
CA SER A 364 -47.80 -81.53 93.63
C SER A 364 -48.44 -82.12 92.36
N GLU A 365 -48.93 -83.36 92.47
CA GLU A 365 -49.72 -83.97 91.39
C GLU A 365 -51.01 -83.17 91.11
N GLU A 366 -51.55 -82.49 92.13
CA GLU A 366 -52.71 -81.61 91.97
C GLU A 366 -52.40 -80.42 91.06
N PHE A 367 -51.23 -79.79 91.22
CA PHE A 367 -50.78 -78.71 90.34
C PHE A 367 -50.59 -79.18 88.89
N ILE A 368 -49.99 -80.36 88.69
CA ILE A 368 -49.77 -80.94 87.35
C ILE A 368 -51.10 -81.23 86.64
N ASN A 369 -52.06 -81.80 87.36
CA ASN A 369 -53.37 -82.12 86.80
C ASN A 369 -54.21 -80.87 86.54
N GLU A 370 -54.11 -79.85 87.39
CA GLU A 370 -54.86 -78.61 87.20
C GLU A 370 -54.29 -77.78 86.05
N LEU A 371 -52.96 -77.77 85.83
CA LEU A 371 -52.34 -77.18 84.64
C LEU A 371 -52.91 -77.77 83.34
N ALA A 372 -53.13 -79.09 83.28
CA ALA A 372 -53.69 -79.75 82.08
C ALA A 372 -55.17 -79.41 81.82
N LYS A 373 -55.91 -78.94 82.82
CA LYS A 373 -57.29 -78.49 82.64
C LYS A 373 -57.38 -77.05 82.18
N VAL A 374 -56.46 -76.21 82.65
CA VAL A 374 -56.48 -74.77 82.40
C VAL A 374 -55.81 -74.40 81.09
N TYR A 375 -54.84 -75.19 80.63
CA TYR A 375 -54.11 -74.94 79.38
C TYR A 375 -54.39 -76.02 78.34
N PRO A 376 -54.45 -75.67 77.05
CA PRO A 376 -54.67 -76.65 75.98
C PRO A 376 -53.49 -77.61 75.82
N GLU A 377 -53.75 -78.81 75.29
CA GLU A 377 -52.72 -79.78 74.89
C GLU A 377 -51.68 -79.12 73.97
N GLY A 378 -50.40 -79.37 74.22
CA GLY A 378 -49.28 -78.74 73.53
C GLY A 378 -48.49 -77.77 74.41
N VAL A 379 -47.79 -76.81 73.77
CA VAL A 379 -46.94 -75.84 74.48
C VAL A 379 -47.57 -74.45 74.40
N THR A 380 -47.93 -73.90 75.55
CA THR A 380 -48.29 -72.47 75.68
C THR A 380 -47.05 -71.71 76.16
N GLU A 381 -46.68 -70.63 75.45
CA GLU A 381 -45.55 -69.77 75.82
C GLU A 381 -46.02 -68.38 76.23
N GLU A 382 -45.47 -67.87 77.32
CA GLU A 382 -45.67 -66.51 77.80
C GLU A 382 -44.30 -65.86 78.05
N ILE A 383 -44.07 -64.68 77.46
CA ILE A 383 -42.84 -63.91 77.65
C ILE A 383 -43.13 -62.70 78.53
N ILE A 384 -42.48 -62.66 79.69
CA ILE A 384 -42.57 -61.57 80.65
C ILE A 384 -41.28 -60.77 80.58
N GLN A 385 -41.34 -59.57 80.00
CA GLN A 385 -40.23 -58.62 80.00
C GLN A 385 -40.23 -57.79 81.28
N MET A 386 -39.12 -57.80 82.00
CA MET A 386 -38.87 -56.95 83.16
C MET A 386 -37.62 -56.10 82.91
N ASN A 387 -37.51 -54.96 83.61
CA ASN A 387 -36.40 -54.01 83.42
C ASN A 387 -34.99 -54.64 83.53
N ASN A 388 -34.82 -55.75 84.25
CA ASN A 388 -33.52 -56.40 84.50
C ASN A 388 -33.39 -57.85 84.00
N ARG A 389 -34.46 -58.46 83.45
CA ARG A 389 -34.48 -59.83 82.96
C ARG A 389 -35.67 -60.09 82.04
N VAL A 390 -35.57 -61.09 81.19
CA VAL A 390 -36.68 -61.67 80.45
C VAL A 390 -36.97 -63.06 81.02
N ILE A 391 -38.23 -63.32 81.36
CA ILE A 391 -38.69 -64.64 81.79
C ILE A 391 -39.56 -65.22 80.67
N THR A 392 -39.15 -66.35 80.11
CA THR A 392 -39.98 -67.15 79.21
C THR A 392 -40.60 -68.28 80.03
N LYS A 393 -41.92 -68.30 80.16
CA LYS A 393 -42.65 -69.40 80.79
C LYS A 393 -43.23 -70.28 79.70
N ARG A 394 -43.08 -71.59 79.81
CA ARG A 394 -43.72 -72.57 78.94
C ARG A 394 -44.53 -73.55 79.75
N ILE A 395 -45.78 -73.73 79.37
CA ILE A 395 -46.65 -74.74 79.97
C ILE A 395 -46.85 -75.82 78.92
N VAL A 396 -46.37 -77.02 79.24
CA VAL A 396 -46.41 -78.18 78.36
C VAL A 396 -47.47 -79.12 78.90
N VAL A 397 -48.59 -79.24 78.18
CA VAL A 397 -49.66 -80.19 78.49
C VAL A 397 -49.57 -81.36 77.52
N SER A 398 -49.40 -82.56 78.06
CA SER A 398 -49.32 -83.79 77.30
C SER A 398 -50.02 -84.93 78.04
N GLU A 399 -50.86 -85.70 77.34
CA GLU A 399 -51.55 -86.89 77.90
C GLU A 399 -52.32 -86.58 79.21
N GLY A 400 -52.93 -85.39 79.29
CA GLY A 400 -53.70 -84.97 80.45
C GLY A 400 -52.88 -84.53 81.67
N LYS A 401 -51.56 -84.32 81.53
CA LYS A 401 -50.68 -83.77 82.57
C LYS A 401 -49.98 -82.49 82.10
N GLY A 402 -49.95 -81.47 82.94
CA GLY A 402 -49.35 -80.17 82.65
C GLY A 402 -48.08 -79.91 83.45
N TYR A 403 -47.03 -79.43 82.78
CA TYR A 403 -45.75 -79.09 83.38
C TYR A 403 -45.38 -77.64 83.10
N LEU A 404 -45.01 -76.90 84.15
CA LEU A 404 -44.53 -75.52 84.03
C LEU A 404 -43.01 -75.52 83.90
N TYR A 405 -42.51 -74.83 82.88
CA TYR A 405 -41.10 -74.53 82.70
C TYR A 405 -40.88 -73.03 82.74
N GLU A 406 -39.77 -72.60 83.33
CA GLU A 406 -39.39 -71.18 83.36
C GLU A 406 -37.92 -71.04 82.92
N PHE A 407 -37.67 -70.22 81.89
CA PHE A 407 -36.35 -69.79 81.45
C PHE A 407 -36.16 -68.32 81.78
N VAL A 408 -35.21 -68.03 82.66
CA VAL A 408 -34.91 -66.67 83.11
C VAL A 408 -33.56 -66.24 82.53
N LYS A 409 -33.59 -65.19 81.70
CA LYS A 409 -32.39 -64.57 81.14
C LYS A 409 -32.23 -63.16 81.72
N TYR A 410 -31.19 -62.96 82.52
CA TYR A 410 -30.86 -61.63 83.03
C TYR A 410 -30.11 -60.80 81.99
N ASN A 411 -30.28 -59.48 82.02
CA ASN A 411 -29.59 -58.57 81.10
C ASN A 411 -28.05 -58.61 81.25
N TRP A 412 -27.53 -59.07 82.41
CA TRP A 412 -26.09 -59.28 82.64
C TRP A 412 -25.56 -60.62 82.10
N GLY A 413 -26.43 -61.49 81.56
CA GLY A 413 -26.04 -62.72 80.84
C GLY A 413 -26.30 -64.04 81.57
N GLY A 414 -26.74 -64.02 82.83
CA GLY A 414 -27.10 -65.23 83.57
C GLY A 414 -28.37 -65.90 83.02
N GLU A 415 -28.29 -67.21 82.76
CA GLU A 415 -29.38 -68.04 82.22
C GLU A 415 -29.73 -69.17 83.20
N PHE A 416 -30.99 -69.23 83.62
CA PHE A 416 -31.49 -70.24 84.58
C PHE A 416 -32.75 -70.91 84.05
N PHE A 417 -32.85 -72.22 84.25
CA PHE A 417 -33.98 -73.04 83.80
C PHE A 417 -34.63 -73.73 84.99
N PHE A 418 -35.95 -73.82 84.96
CA PHE A 418 -36.74 -74.47 85.99
C PHE A 418 -37.83 -75.35 85.39
N LYS A 419 -38.16 -76.45 86.07
CA LYS A 419 -39.32 -77.31 85.81
C LYS A 419 -40.08 -77.50 87.12
N ASN A 420 -41.36 -77.14 87.13
CA ASN A 420 -42.24 -77.24 88.30
C ASN A 420 -41.63 -76.60 89.57
N GLY A 421 -40.90 -75.50 89.40
CA GLY A 421 -40.23 -74.78 90.48
C GLY A 421 -38.87 -75.35 90.91
N GLU A 422 -38.42 -76.47 90.35
CA GLU A 422 -37.08 -77.01 90.60
C GLU A 422 -36.09 -76.63 89.50
N SER A 423 -34.81 -76.48 89.85
CA SER A 423 -33.77 -76.18 88.86
C SER A 423 -33.68 -77.31 87.84
N ALA A 424 -33.71 -76.93 86.57
CA ALA A 424 -33.56 -77.81 85.43
C ALA A 424 -32.32 -77.40 84.62
N SER A 425 -31.90 -78.28 83.70
CA SER A 425 -30.85 -77.94 82.75
C SER A 425 -31.44 -77.34 81.47
N LYS A 426 -30.62 -76.59 80.73
CA LYS A 426 -30.97 -76.13 79.38
C LYS A 426 -31.40 -77.29 78.47
N PHE A 427 -30.77 -78.46 78.62
CA PHE A 427 -31.14 -79.66 77.87
C PHE A 427 -32.57 -80.12 78.15
N VAL A 428 -33.01 -80.10 79.41
CA VAL A 428 -34.40 -80.44 79.79
C VAL A 428 -35.37 -79.44 79.17
N TRP A 429 -35.07 -78.13 79.24
CA TRP A 429 -35.86 -77.09 78.59
C TRP A 429 -35.97 -77.32 77.07
N ASP A 430 -34.84 -77.45 76.37
CA ASP A 430 -34.82 -77.62 74.92
C ASP A 430 -35.49 -78.93 74.46
N LYS A 431 -35.41 -80.00 75.25
CA LYS A 431 -35.99 -81.30 74.88
C LYS A 431 -37.50 -81.34 75.13
N GLU A 432 -37.95 -80.80 76.25
CA GLU A 432 -39.30 -81.03 76.75
C GLU A 432 -40.27 -79.89 76.45
N THR A 433 -39.77 -78.74 76.00
CA THR A 433 -40.59 -77.53 75.77
C THR A 433 -40.63 -77.08 74.32
N VAL A 434 -40.08 -77.86 73.39
CA VAL A 434 -40.15 -77.58 71.95
C VAL A 434 -41.48 -78.09 71.39
N ILE A 435 -42.11 -77.26 70.59
CA ILE A 435 -43.32 -77.60 69.84
C ILE A 435 -42.95 -78.73 68.86
N LYS A 436 -43.30 -79.98 69.17
CA LYS A 436 -43.30 -81.04 68.15
C LYS A 436 -44.46 -80.75 67.21
N LEU A 437 -44.14 -80.23 66.03
CA LEU A 437 -45.07 -80.25 64.90
C LEU A 437 -45.38 -81.71 64.61
N SER A 438 -46.60 -82.15 64.91
CA SER A 438 -47.11 -83.39 64.32
C SER A 438 -47.19 -83.14 62.82
N ASP A 439 -46.40 -83.90 62.05
CA ASP A 439 -46.37 -83.82 60.58
C ASP A 439 -47.79 -83.86 60.00
N LYS A 440 -48.19 -82.75 59.38
CA LYS A 440 -49.27 -82.67 58.40
C LYS A 440 -48.85 -81.77 57.25
#